data_AF-A0A3M2T0L1-F1
#
_entry.id   AF-A0A3M2T0L1-F1
#
_cell.length_a   1.000
_cell.length_b   1.000
_cell.length_c   1.000
_cell.angle_alpha   90.00
_cell.angle_beta   90.00
_cell.angle_gamma   90.00
#
_symmetry.space_group_name_H-M   'P 1'
#
loop_
_entity.id
_entity.type
_entity.pdbx_description
1 polymer ?
#
loop_
_entity_poly.entity_id
_entity_poly.type
_entity_poly.pdbx_seq_one_letter_code
_entity_poly.pdbx_strand_id
1 'polypeptide(L)'
;MSPSRAAQVEEYGWTATPCDASQMKLSVPPKPQLVKDLPFPDTAVAKASMEYATAELPPHTFNHSLRVYYYGLAVARQYFPDWKFSDETWLLTCLFHDVGTCPKYTQDVFMSFDVHGGLVALDVLRQKGAPAPQAESVAEAVIRHQDTKKSGNIHAVGLLIQVITLFDNVGAYKDFIHPDTVEDVNKHYPRRQWSKCFSGKLREEIGLKPWCHTTTAGESFPHDIEHNALMEPYDGRF
;
A
#
# COMPACT_ATOMS: atom_id res chain seq x y z
N MET A 1 5.64 -23.38 20.43
CA MET A 1 5.70 -24.11 19.15
C MET A 1 5.46 -23.11 18.04
N SER A 2 6.20 -23.17 16.95
CA SER A 2 5.91 -22.31 15.78
C SER A 2 4.49 -22.60 15.27
N PRO A 3 3.73 -21.59 14.78
CA PRO A 3 2.40 -21.82 14.23
C PRO A 3 2.44 -22.85 13.08
N SER A 4 1.33 -23.56 12.85
CA SER A 4 1.24 -24.46 11.70
C SER A 4 1.30 -23.66 10.39
N ARG A 5 1.71 -24.30 9.29
CA ARG A 5 1.72 -23.65 7.97
C ARG A 5 0.34 -23.06 7.60
N ALA A 6 -0.73 -23.77 7.93
CA ALA A 6 -2.10 -23.29 7.67
C ALA A 6 -2.40 -22.01 8.47
N ALA A 7 -2.02 -21.96 9.75
CA ALA A 7 -2.19 -20.76 10.57
C ALA A 7 -1.37 -19.59 10.01
N GLN A 8 -0.13 -19.83 9.56
CA GLN A 8 0.70 -18.79 8.93
C GLN A 8 0.12 -18.29 7.61
N VAL A 9 -0.54 -19.17 6.83
CA VAL A 9 -1.20 -18.77 5.58
C VAL A 9 -2.32 -17.77 5.86
N GLU A 10 -3.15 -18.05 6.86
CA GLU A 10 -4.24 -17.16 7.28
C GLU A 10 -3.72 -15.90 7.99
N GLU A 11 -2.73 -16.02 8.86
CA GLU A 11 -2.24 -14.89 9.65
C GLU A 11 -1.50 -13.85 8.79
N TYR A 12 -0.79 -14.30 7.74
CA TYR A 12 0.04 -13.42 6.91
C TYR A 12 -0.53 -13.18 5.52
N GLY A 13 -1.79 -13.53 5.25
CA GLY A 13 -2.48 -13.11 4.04
C GLY A 13 -2.08 -13.83 2.77
N TRP A 14 -1.61 -15.09 2.90
CA TRP A 14 -1.22 -15.95 1.78
C TRP A 14 -2.41 -16.61 1.08
N THR A 15 -3.65 -16.26 1.45
CA THR A 15 -4.84 -16.73 0.75
C THR A 15 -4.81 -16.27 -0.71
N ALA A 16 -4.81 -17.24 -1.63
CA ALA A 16 -4.84 -16.96 -3.06
C ALA A 16 -6.21 -16.38 -3.49
N THR A 17 -6.19 -15.33 -4.28
CA THR A 17 -7.34 -14.67 -4.89
C THR A 17 -7.04 -14.37 -6.36
N PRO A 18 -8.05 -14.33 -7.26
CA PRO A 18 -7.85 -13.85 -8.62
C PRO A 18 -7.23 -12.45 -8.62
N CYS A 19 -6.20 -12.22 -9.45
CA CYS A 19 -5.48 -10.94 -9.46
C CYS A 19 -6.22 -9.80 -10.16
N ASP A 20 -7.31 -10.09 -10.89
CA ASP A 20 -8.09 -9.07 -11.59
C ASP A 20 -9.02 -8.34 -10.61
N ALA A 21 -8.53 -7.23 -10.07
CA ALA A 21 -9.28 -6.39 -9.15
C ALA A 21 -10.61 -5.85 -9.73
N SER A 22 -10.81 -5.82 -11.06
CA SER A 22 -12.11 -5.42 -11.63
C SER A 22 -13.23 -6.46 -11.40
N GLN A 23 -12.88 -7.66 -10.94
CA GLN A 23 -13.86 -8.69 -10.57
C GLN A 23 -14.37 -8.53 -9.13
N MET A 24 -13.79 -7.64 -8.34
CA MET A 24 -14.24 -7.34 -6.98
C MET A 24 -15.61 -6.67 -7.02
N LYS A 25 -16.54 -7.17 -6.19
CA LYS A 25 -17.91 -6.67 -6.12
C LYS A 25 -18.25 -6.19 -4.72
N LEU A 26 -18.90 -5.05 -4.65
CA LEU A 26 -19.53 -4.56 -3.43
C LEU A 26 -20.78 -5.40 -3.16
N SER A 27 -20.84 -6.01 -1.98
CA SER A 27 -22.04 -6.72 -1.51
C SER A 27 -23.03 -5.77 -0.83
N VAL A 28 -22.55 -4.64 -0.31
CA VAL A 28 -23.32 -3.62 0.43
C VAL A 28 -22.75 -2.22 0.20
N PRO A 29 -23.52 -1.13 0.38
CA PRO A 29 -22.98 0.23 0.39
C PRO A 29 -21.93 0.41 1.51
N PRO A 30 -20.86 1.20 1.29
CA PRO A 30 -19.85 1.43 2.31
C PRO A 30 -20.45 2.20 3.48
N LYS A 31 -20.03 1.85 4.69
CA LYS A 31 -20.33 2.58 5.92
C LYS A 31 -19.10 3.39 6.34
N PRO A 32 -19.28 4.52 7.06
CA PRO A 32 -18.17 5.24 7.67
C PRO A 32 -17.30 4.32 8.53
N GLN A 33 -15.99 4.46 8.40
CA GLN A 33 -14.96 3.77 9.19
C GLN A 33 -13.91 4.82 9.57
N LEU A 34 -14.03 5.41 10.76
CA LEU A 34 -13.16 6.51 11.18
C LEU A 34 -11.84 5.99 11.75
N VAL A 35 -10.79 6.81 11.73
CA VAL A 35 -9.45 6.46 12.24
C VAL A 35 -9.50 5.93 13.68
N LYS A 36 -10.34 6.55 14.53
CA LYS A 36 -10.52 6.16 15.94
C LYS A 36 -11.18 4.78 16.13
N ASP A 37 -11.90 4.30 15.12
CA ASP A 37 -12.69 3.06 15.18
C ASP A 37 -11.90 1.86 14.60
N LEU A 38 -10.76 2.13 13.98
CA LEU A 38 -9.88 1.13 13.39
C LEU A 38 -8.68 0.88 14.32
N PRO A 39 -8.31 -0.39 14.57
CA PRO A 39 -7.20 -0.72 15.43
C PRO A 39 -5.89 -0.31 14.77
N PHE A 40 -4.87 -0.18 15.61
CA PHE A 40 -3.51 0.09 15.19
C PHE A 40 -2.58 -0.90 15.91
N PRO A 41 -1.76 -1.69 15.19
CA PRO A 41 -0.85 -2.65 15.79
C PRO A 41 0.15 -1.99 16.77
N ASP A 42 0.28 -2.54 17.97
CA ASP A 42 1.14 -2.01 19.04
C ASP A 42 2.34 -2.93 19.38
N THR A 43 2.63 -3.89 18.49
CA THR A 43 3.70 -4.86 18.68
C THR A 43 5.09 -4.23 18.51
N ALA A 44 6.14 -4.96 18.90
CA ALA A 44 7.52 -4.51 18.72
C ALA A 44 7.89 -4.32 17.24
N VAL A 45 7.47 -5.22 16.35
CA VAL A 45 7.76 -5.15 14.91
C VAL A 45 7.04 -3.96 14.27
N ALA A 46 5.77 -3.72 14.64
CA ALA A 46 5.01 -2.57 14.16
C ALA A 46 5.65 -1.24 14.59
N LYS A 47 6.00 -1.09 15.88
CA LYS A 47 6.68 0.11 16.40
C LYS A 47 8.02 0.36 15.70
N ALA A 48 8.86 -0.67 15.61
CA ALA A 48 10.15 -0.55 14.95
C ALA A 48 10.02 -0.23 13.46
N SER A 49 8.96 -0.70 12.79
CA SER A 49 8.69 -0.40 11.39
C SER A 49 8.15 1.01 11.18
N MET A 50 7.31 1.50 12.10
CA MET A 50 6.85 2.90 12.13
C MET A 50 8.03 3.86 12.30
N GLU A 51 8.96 3.57 13.22
CA GLU A 51 10.18 4.35 13.42
C GLU A 51 11.04 4.39 12.14
N TYR A 52 11.22 3.23 11.50
CA TYR A 52 11.96 3.14 10.24
C TYR A 52 11.31 3.95 9.13
N ALA A 53 10.00 3.75 8.91
CA ALA A 53 9.26 4.47 7.87
C ALA A 53 9.27 5.98 8.10
N THR A 54 9.15 6.43 9.37
CA THR A 54 9.21 7.85 9.73
C THR A 54 10.59 8.46 9.46
N ALA A 55 11.67 7.69 9.66
CA ALA A 55 13.03 8.16 9.43
C ALA A 55 13.42 8.20 7.94
N GLU A 56 12.86 7.30 7.14
CA GLU A 56 13.30 7.06 5.76
C GLU A 56 12.39 7.71 4.71
N LEU A 57 11.08 7.72 4.93
CA LEU A 57 10.12 8.21 3.96
C LEU A 57 9.96 9.73 4.05
N PRO A 58 9.82 10.42 2.90
CA PRO A 58 9.32 11.79 2.89
C PRO A 58 7.96 11.89 3.61
N PRO A 59 7.64 13.00 4.30
CA PRO A 59 6.39 13.12 5.06
C PRO A 59 5.11 12.89 4.27
N HIS A 60 5.08 13.24 2.98
CA HIS A 60 3.93 12.99 2.10
C HIS A 60 3.75 11.50 1.79
N THR A 61 4.86 10.77 1.56
CA THR A 61 4.87 9.31 1.35
C THR A 61 4.50 8.57 2.62
N PHE A 62 5.04 8.96 3.78
CA PHE A 62 4.66 8.38 5.06
C PHE A 62 3.16 8.55 5.34
N ASN A 63 2.63 9.75 5.13
CA ASN A 63 1.19 10.00 5.27
C ASN A 63 0.37 9.18 4.26
N HIS A 64 0.83 9.03 3.01
CA HIS A 64 0.20 8.15 2.02
C HIS A 64 0.12 6.71 2.51
N SER A 65 1.22 6.14 3.01
CA SER A 65 1.24 4.80 3.60
C SER A 65 0.20 4.65 4.72
N LEU A 66 0.03 5.65 5.59
CA LEU A 66 -0.98 5.59 6.64
C LEU A 66 -2.41 5.77 6.11
N ARG A 67 -2.64 6.61 5.10
CA ARG A 67 -3.95 6.68 4.43
C ARG A 67 -4.32 5.33 3.82
N VAL A 68 -3.39 4.71 3.09
CA VAL A 68 -3.55 3.37 2.50
C VAL A 68 -3.88 2.34 3.58
N TYR A 69 -3.22 2.39 4.74
CA TYR A 69 -3.53 1.50 5.87
C TYR A 69 -5.01 1.59 6.29
N TYR A 70 -5.52 2.79 6.58
CA TYR A 70 -6.90 2.96 7.04
C TYR A 70 -7.94 2.65 5.97
N TYR A 71 -7.69 3.06 4.71
CA TYR A 71 -8.56 2.73 3.59
C TYR A 71 -8.64 1.22 3.34
N GLY A 72 -7.50 0.51 3.43
CA GLY A 72 -7.49 -0.94 3.25
C GLY A 72 -8.24 -1.68 4.35
N LEU A 73 -8.13 -1.25 5.61
CA LEU A 73 -8.95 -1.83 6.68
C LEU A 73 -10.44 -1.57 6.47
N ALA A 74 -10.81 -0.36 6.04
CA ALA A 74 -12.19 0.00 5.77
C ALA A 74 -12.80 -0.88 4.66
N VAL A 75 -12.01 -1.23 3.64
CA VAL A 75 -12.42 -2.11 2.53
C VAL A 75 -12.44 -3.58 2.95
N ALA A 76 -11.34 -4.09 3.50
CA ALA A 76 -11.17 -5.51 3.84
C ALA A 76 -12.26 -5.99 4.80
N ARG A 77 -12.58 -5.21 5.83
CA ARG A 77 -13.54 -5.59 6.87
C ARG A 77 -14.99 -5.57 6.40
N GLN A 78 -15.32 -4.72 5.43
CA GLN A 78 -16.69 -4.59 4.91
C GLN A 78 -16.98 -5.59 3.79
N TYR A 79 -15.98 -5.91 2.96
CA TYR A 79 -16.20 -6.63 1.71
C TYR A 79 -15.51 -7.99 1.63
N PHE A 80 -14.45 -8.18 2.40
CA PHE A 80 -13.62 -9.38 2.34
C PHE A 80 -13.36 -9.98 3.73
N PRO A 81 -14.41 -10.29 4.53
CA PRO A 81 -14.24 -10.87 5.87
C PRO A 81 -13.54 -12.24 5.86
N ASP A 82 -13.52 -12.90 4.69
CA ASP A 82 -12.83 -14.17 4.46
C ASP A 82 -11.34 -13.99 4.12
N TRP A 83 -10.90 -12.78 3.76
CA TRP A 83 -9.47 -12.50 3.61
C TRP A 83 -8.87 -12.40 5.01
N LYS A 84 -8.17 -13.47 5.40
CA LYS A 84 -7.45 -13.54 6.67
C LYS A 84 -6.06 -12.94 6.46
N PHE A 85 -5.72 -11.96 7.29
CA PHE A 85 -4.38 -11.44 7.53
C PHE A 85 -4.41 -10.62 8.82
N SER A 86 -3.29 -10.52 9.52
CA SER A 86 -3.18 -9.69 10.72
C SER A 86 -3.10 -8.20 10.34
N ASP A 87 -3.69 -7.35 11.19
CA ASP A 87 -3.59 -5.89 11.04
C ASP A 87 -2.11 -5.43 11.02
N GLU A 88 -1.21 -6.17 11.68
CA GLU A 88 0.24 -5.95 11.62
C GLU A 88 0.79 -6.20 10.22
N THR A 89 0.51 -7.35 9.60
CA THR A 89 0.98 -7.65 8.24
C THR A 89 0.51 -6.59 7.24
N TRP A 90 -0.73 -6.12 7.41
CA TRP A 90 -1.26 -5.03 6.61
C TRP A 90 -0.54 -3.71 6.84
N LEU A 91 -0.32 -3.31 8.10
CA LEU A 91 0.44 -2.10 8.44
C LEU A 91 1.85 -2.15 7.84
N LEU A 92 2.57 -3.25 8.01
CA LEU A 92 3.91 -3.43 7.46
C LEU A 92 3.90 -3.29 5.93
N THR A 93 2.94 -3.92 5.24
CA THR A 93 2.80 -3.78 3.79
C THR A 93 2.62 -2.31 3.38
N CYS A 94 1.74 -1.58 4.07
CA CYS A 94 1.48 -0.17 3.78
C CYS A 94 2.71 0.72 4.01
N LEU A 95 3.44 0.51 5.10
CA LEU A 95 4.64 1.29 5.45
C LEU A 95 5.78 1.07 4.46
N PHE A 96 5.89 -0.12 3.87
CA PHE A 96 7.04 -0.48 3.03
C PHE A 96 6.77 -0.41 1.53
N HIS A 97 5.52 -0.33 1.05
CA HIS A 97 5.24 -0.42 -0.39
C HIS A 97 5.95 0.64 -1.26
N ASP A 98 6.14 1.84 -0.72
CA ASP A 98 6.84 2.95 -1.37
C ASP A 98 8.27 3.16 -0.86
N VAL A 99 8.84 2.26 -0.06
CA VAL A 99 10.19 2.44 0.50
C VAL A 99 11.26 2.57 -0.58
N GLY A 100 11.05 1.95 -1.75
CA GLY A 100 11.96 2.09 -2.89
C GLY A 100 12.02 3.51 -3.46
N THR A 101 11.05 4.37 -3.14
CA THR A 101 11.01 5.77 -3.58
C THR A 101 11.86 6.70 -2.70
N CYS A 102 12.47 6.21 -1.61
CA CYS A 102 13.36 7.05 -0.80
C CYS A 102 14.47 7.66 -1.67
N PRO A 103 14.86 8.94 -1.45
CA PRO A 103 15.87 9.61 -2.27
C PRO A 103 17.18 8.81 -2.44
N LYS A 104 17.62 8.14 -1.36
CA LYS A 104 18.84 7.30 -1.35
C LYS A 104 18.79 6.08 -2.28
N TYR A 105 17.59 5.64 -2.70
CA TYR A 105 17.42 4.51 -3.63
C TYR A 105 17.05 4.95 -5.05
N THR A 106 16.78 6.24 -5.27
CA THR A 106 16.35 6.70 -6.60
C THR A 106 17.53 6.88 -7.54
N GLN A 107 18.66 7.42 -7.04
CA GLN A 107 19.82 7.73 -7.88
C GLN A 107 20.79 6.55 -8.03
N ASP A 108 21.08 5.83 -6.94
CA ASP A 108 22.18 4.87 -6.89
C ASP A 108 21.76 3.40 -7.12
N VAL A 109 20.46 3.14 -7.31
CA VAL A 109 19.93 1.79 -7.49
C VAL A 109 19.35 1.62 -8.89
N PHE A 110 19.79 0.58 -9.60
CA PHE A 110 19.38 0.32 -10.98
C PHE A 110 18.07 -0.47 -11.10
N MET A 111 17.65 -1.14 -10.02
CA MET A 111 16.38 -1.87 -9.97
C MET A 111 15.19 -0.91 -9.88
N SER A 112 14.05 -1.33 -10.45
CA SER A 112 12.76 -0.67 -10.27
C SER A 112 12.44 -0.50 -8.78
N PHE A 113 11.85 0.63 -8.40
CA PHE A 113 11.60 0.95 -6.98
C PHE A 113 10.72 -0.08 -6.26
N ASP A 114 9.73 -0.66 -6.93
CA ASP A 114 8.83 -1.69 -6.40
C ASP A 114 9.59 -2.99 -6.11
N VAL A 115 10.46 -3.41 -7.03
CA VAL A 115 11.31 -4.59 -6.87
C VAL A 115 12.34 -4.38 -5.74
N HIS A 116 13.07 -3.26 -5.78
CA HIS A 116 14.06 -2.95 -4.75
C HIS A 116 13.41 -2.73 -3.39
N GLY A 117 12.26 -2.06 -3.35
CA GLY A 117 11.49 -1.82 -2.13
C GLY A 117 11.08 -3.11 -1.46
N GLY A 118 10.68 -4.13 -2.22
CA GLY A 118 10.38 -5.46 -1.67
C GLY A 118 11.59 -6.15 -1.04
N LEU A 119 12.78 -6.01 -1.66
CA LEU A 119 14.03 -6.53 -1.08
C LEU A 119 14.40 -5.79 0.22
N VAL A 120 14.24 -4.47 0.25
CA VAL A 120 14.45 -3.65 1.46
C VAL A 120 13.46 -4.06 2.55
N ALA A 121 12.18 -4.22 2.23
CA ALA A 121 11.15 -4.65 3.18
C ALA A 121 11.49 -6.03 3.78
N LEU A 122 11.89 -6.99 2.93
CA LEU A 122 12.25 -8.33 3.38
C LEU A 122 13.42 -8.31 4.37
N ASP A 123 14.48 -7.57 4.06
CA ASP A 123 15.67 -7.47 4.90
C ASP A 123 15.37 -6.75 6.22
N VAL A 124 14.74 -5.58 6.16
CA VAL A 124 14.42 -4.76 7.33
C VAL A 124 13.48 -5.50 8.29
N LEU A 125 12.45 -6.17 7.77
CA LEU A 125 11.50 -6.91 8.60
C LEU A 125 12.13 -8.13 9.27
N ARG A 126 13.00 -8.86 8.55
CA ARG A 126 13.78 -9.96 9.15
C ARG A 126 14.68 -9.47 10.28
N GLN A 127 15.38 -8.34 10.08
CA GLN A 127 16.22 -7.73 11.12
C GLN A 127 15.41 -7.26 12.34
N LYS A 128 14.18 -6.78 12.13
CA LYS A 128 13.26 -6.35 13.19
C LYS A 128 12.51 -7.50 13.88
N GLY A 129 12.76 -8.75 13.47
CA GLY A 129 12.22 -9.94 14.13
C GLY A 129 10.85 -10.38 13.62
N ALA A 130 10.40 -9.90 12.45
CA ALA A 130 9.20 -10.41 11.82
C ALA A 130 9.37 -11.90 11.45
N PRO A 131 8.36 -12.76 11.67
CA PRO A 131 8.36 -14.12 11.15
C PRO A 131 8.61 -14.17 9.65
N ALA A 132 9.40 -15.14 9.17
CA ALA A 132 9.76 -15.22 7.76
C ALA A 132 8.56 -15.20 6.80
N PRO A 133 7.46 -15.97 7.04
CA PRO A 133 6.29 -15.92 6.16
C PRO A 133 5.57 -14.56 6.15
N GLN A 134 5.72 -13.75 7.19
CA GLN A 134 5.18 -12.39 7.23
C GLN A 134 6.04 -11.44 6.40
N ALA A 135 7.35 -11.47 6.63
CA ALA A 135 8.30 -10.63 5.88
C ALA A 135 8.24 -10.95 4.36
N GLU A 136 8.08 -12.21 4.00
CA GLU A 136 7.91 -12.67 2.62
C GLU A 136 6.56 -12.21 2.03
N SER A 137 5.47 -12.23 2.80
CA SER A 137 4.16 -11.73 2.34
C SER A 137 4.21 -10.24 2.05
N VAL A 138 4.83 -9.47 2.95
CA VAL A 138 5.05 -8.03 2.75
C VAL A 138 5.91 -7.81 1.51
N ALA A 139 7.04 -8.50 1.39
CA ALA A 139 7.93 -8.34 0.25
C ALA A 139 7.26 -8.66 -1.09
N GLU A 140 6.49 -9.76 -1.18
CA GLU A 140 5.76 -10.10 -2.40
C GLU A 140 4.70 -9.04 -2.74
N ALA A 141 3.94 -8.57 -1.75
CA ALA A 141 2.97 -7.50 -1.94
C ALA A 141 3.63 -6.20 -2.43
N VAL A 142 4.77 -5.80 -1.86
CA VAL A 142 5.52 -4.62 -2.30
C VAL A 142 6.04 -4.79 -3.73
N ILE A 143 6.62 -5.94 -4.09
CA ILE A 143 7.11 -6.17 -5.47
C ILE A 143 5.97 -6.08 -6.48
N ARG A 144 4.76 -6.51 -6.10
CA ARG A 144 3.64 -6.64 -7.02
C ARG A 144 2.63 -5.49 -6.94
N HIS A 145 2.85 -4.47 -6.11
CA HIS A 145 1.81 -3.46 -5.85
C HIS A 145 1.47 -2.58 -7.07
N GLN A 146 2.35 -2.50 -8.08
CA GLN A 146 2.05 -1.86 -9.37
C GLN A 146 1.68 -2.87 -10.48
N ASP A 147 1.80 -4.18 -10.22
CA ASP A 147 1.63 -5.23 -11.22
C ASP A 147 0.15 -5.66 -11.38
N THR A 148 -0.66 -4.78 -11.96
CA THR A 148 -2.08 -5.08 -12.18
C THR A 148 -2.24 -6.04 -13.37
N LYS A 149 -2.61 -7.30 -13.09
CA LYS A 149 -2.83 -8.35 -14.10
C LYS A 149 -4.30 -8.74 -14.23
N LYS A 150 -4.68 -9.24 -15.42
CA LYS A 150 -6.06 -9.70 -15.72
C LYS A 150 -6.27 -11.21 -15.59
N SER A 151 -5.21 -11.99 -15.41
CA SER A 151 -5.28 -13.44 -15.28
C SER A 151 -4.24 -13.97 -14.30
N GLY A 152 -4.59 -15.06 -13.61
CA GLY A 152 -3.77 -15.67 -12.57
C GLY A 152 -4.21 -15.27 -11.16
N ASN A 153 -3.34 -15.57 -10.20
CA ASN A 153 -3.60 -15.36 -8.78
C ASN A 153 -2.57 -14.41 -8.16
N ILE A 154 -2.99 -13.81 -7.05
CA ILE A 154 -2.18 -13.04 -6.11
C ILE A 154 -2.65 -13.40 -4.70
N HIS A 155 -1.85 -13.14 -3.68
CA HIS A 155 -2.30 -13.30 -2.31
C HIS A 155 -3.17 -12.11 -1.86
N ALA A 156 -4.03 -12.30 -0.86
CA ALA A 156 -5.06 -11.32 -0.46
C ALA A 156 -4.48 -9.93 -0.12
N VAL A 157 -3.38 -9.89 0.62
CA VAL A 157 -2.68 -8.63 0.96
C VAL A 157 -2.13 -7.93 -0.29
N GLY A 158 -1.60 -8.71 -1.25
CA GLY A 158 -1.14 -8.21 -2.54
C GLY A 158 -2.25 -7.60 -3.41
N LEU A 159 -3.44 -8.21 -3.44
CA LEU A 159 -4.58 -7.61 -4.15
C LEU A 159 -5.07 -6.33 -3.46
N LEU A 160 -5.13 -6.36 -2.13
CA LEU A 160 -5.61 -5.21 -1.36
C LEU A 160 -4.68 -3.99 -1.54
N ILE A 161 -3.36 -4.17 -1.50
CA ILE A 161 -2.44 -3.04 -1.70
C ILE A 161 -2.58 -2.41 -3.09
N GLN A 162 -2.80 -3.20 -4.15
CA GLN A 162 -3.07 -2.67 -5.49
C GLN A 162 -4.33 -1.81 -5.53
N VAL A 163 -5.43 -2.31 -4.96
CA VAL A 163 -6.73 -1.62 -4.96
C VAL A 163 -6.65 -0.29 -4.22
N ILE A 164 -6.03 -0.29 -3.05
CA ILE A 164 -6.05 0.86 -2.15
C ILE A 164 -5.03 1.93 -2.58
N THR A 165 -3.88 1.53 -3.11
CA THR A 165 -2.93 2.49 -3.70
C THR A 165 -3.57 3.16 -4.93
N LEU A 166 -4.25 2.42 -5.81
CA LEU A 166 -5.00 3.00 -6.92
C LEU A 166 -6.12 3.95 -6.46
N PHE A 167 -6.80 3.64 -5.36
CA PHE A 167 -7.78 4.54 -4.76
C PHE A 167 -7.15 5.88 -4.32
N ASP A 168 -6.08 5.85 -3.54
CA ASP A 168 -5.48 7.11 -3.03
C ASP A 168 -4.71 7.89 -4.11
N ASN A 169 -4.19 7.19 -5.12
CA ASN A 169 -3.37 7.76 -6.19
C ASN A 169 -4.20 8.31 -7.34
N VAL A 170 -5.21 7.58 -7.84
CA VAL A 170 -5.99 7.97 -9.03
C VAL A 170 -7.51 8.00 -8.81
N GLY A 171 -7.98 7.74 -7.58
CA GLY A 171 -9.41 7.76 -7.27
C GLY A 171 -10.19 6.55 -7.79
N ALA A 172 -9.50 5.49 -8.20
CA ALA A 172 -10.12 4.22 -8.58
C ALA A 172 -10.87 3.60 -7.38
N TYR A 173 -11.84 2.74 -7.64
CA TYR A 173 -12.60 2.06 -6.58
C TYR A 173 -13.28 2.99 -5.57
N LYS A 174 -13.58 4.25 -5.94
CA LYS A 174 -14.18 5.25 -5.05
C LYS A 174 -15.44 4.78 -4.32
N ASP A 175 -16.22 3.91 -4.94
CA ASP A 175 -17.47 3.37 -4.38
C ASP A 175 -17.23 2.39 -3.22
N PHE A 176 -15.98 1.97 -2.96
CA PHE A 176 -15.60 1.05 -1.89
C PHE A 176 -15.40 1.76 -0.55
N ILE A 177 -15.28 3.08 -0.53
CA ILE A 177 -14.93 3.83 0.68
C ILE A 177 -15.92 4.97 0.87
N HIS A 178 -16.49 5.05 2.07
CA HIS A 178 -17.47 6.09 2.41
C HIS A 178 -16.79 7.48 2.44
N PRO A 179 -17.42 8.55 1.93
CA PRO A 179 -16.85 9.90 1.94
C PRO A 179 -16.37 10.38 3.32
N ASP A 180 -17.14 10.13 4.39
CA ASP A 180 -16.73 10.46 5.76
C ASP A 180 -15.42 9.77 6.18
N THR A 181 -15.16 8.55 5.70
CA THR A 181 -13.87 7.86 5.91
C THR A 181 -12.74 8.61 5.19
N VAL A 182 -12.98 9.06 3.95
CA VAL A 182 -12.00 9.82 3.15
C VAL A 182 -11.65 11.13 3.84
N GLU A 183 -12.65 11.88 4.32
CA GLU A 183 -12.42 13.14 5.01
C GLU A 183 -11.66 12.94 6.33
N ASP A 184 -12.08 11.98 7.16
CA ASP A 184 -11.47 11.72 8.46
C ASP A 184 -10.01 11.24 8.33
N VAL A 185 -9.73 10.33 7.40
CA VAL A 185 -8.37 9.82 7.15
C VAL A 185 -7.45 10.92 6.63
N ASN A 186 -7.89 11.75 5.66
CA ASN A 186 -7.07 12.87 5.17
C ASN A 186 -6.84 13.96 6.24
N LYS A 187 -7.76 14.14 7.19
CA LYS A 187 -7.59 15.06 8.31
C LYS A 187 -6.50 14.60 9.28
N HIS A 188 -6.41 13.29 9.54
CA HIS A 188 -5.37 12.72 10.41
C HIS A 188 -4.02 12.57 9.69
N TYR A 189 -4.06 12.28 8.38
CA TYR A 189 -2.86 12.05 7.55
C TYR A 189 -2.87 12.95 6.30
N PRO A 190 -2.55 14.26 6.47
CA PRO A 190 -2.61 15.24 5.39
C PRO A 190 -1.85 14.82 4.14
N ARG A 191 -2.39 15.12 2.96
CA ARG A 191 -1.81 14.70 1.68
C ARG A 191 -0.50 15.38 1.36
N ARG A 192 -0.33 16.65 1.76
CA ARG A 192 0.90 17.42 1.53
C ARG A 192 1.31 17.43 0.05
N GLN A 193 0.38 17.76 -0.84
CA GLN A 193 0.56 17.77 -2.29
C GLN A 193 0.91 16.39 -2.86
N TRP A 194 0.39 15.30 -2.27
CA TRP A 194 0.71 13.92 -2.63
C TRP A 194 0.64 13.68 -4.14
N SER A 195 -0.44 14.11 -4.80
CA SER A 195 -0.63 13.87 -6.23
C SER A 195 0.51 14.46 -7.08
N LYS A 196 0.95 15.68 -6.76
CA LYS A 196 2.09 16.33 -7.44
C LYS A 196 3.42 15.68 -7.07
N CYS A 197 3.62 15.34 -5.79
CA CYS A 197 4.85 14.73 -5.31
C CYS A 197 5.08 13.35 -5.94
N PHE A 198 4.05 12.50 -5.95
CA PHE A 198 4.16 11.14 -6.44
C PHE A 198 4.23 11.08 -7.96
N SER A 199 3.45 11.88 -8.70
CA SER A 199 3.57 11.94 -10.17
C SER A 199 4.97 12.41 -10.60
N GLY A 200 5.53 13.42 -9.92
CA GLY A 200 6.90 13.86 -10.12
C GLY A 200 7.91 12.76 -9.81
N LYS A 201 7.67 11.98 -8.75
CA LYS A 201 8.55 10.88 -8.35
C LYS A 201 8.57 9.74 -9.37
N LEU A 202 7.43 9.38 -9.94
CA LEU A 202 7.36 8.36 -10.99
C LEU A 202 8.09 8.82 -12.26
N ARG A 203 7.96 10.10 -12.64
CA ARG A 203 8.69 10.67 -13.77
C ARG A 203 10.21 10.68 -13.53
N GLU A 204 10.64 10.96 -12.29
CA GLU A 204 12.04 10.86 -11.89
C GLU A 204 12.56 9.41 -12.02
N GLU A 205 11.83 8.43 -11.49
CA GLU A 205 12.17 7.00 -11.62
C GLU A 205 12.30 6.59 -13.09
N ILE A 206 11.32 6.95 -13.94
CA ILE A 206 11.34 6.64 -15.38
C ILE A 206 12.54 7.31 -16.08
N GLY A 207 12.84 8.56 -15.74
CA GLY A 207 13.95 9.31 -16.34
C GLY A 207 15.32 8.74 -15.98
N LEU A 208 15.51 8.30 -14.73
CA LEU A 208 16.76 7.71 -14.25
C LEU A 208 16.89 6.23 -14.63
N LYS A 209 15.76 5.51 -14.71
CA LYS A 209 15.69 4.07 -14.95
C LYS A 209 14.69 3.78 -16.08
N PRO A 210 15.04 4.07 -17.35
CA PRO A 210 14.13 3.86 -18.48
C PRO A 210 13.76 2.39 -18.74
N TRP A 211 14.38 1.44 -18.01
CA TRP A 211 14.08 0.01 -18.00
C TRP A 211 13.20 -0.42 -16.80
N CYS A 212 12.80 0.50 -15.92
CA CYS A 212 12.05 0.16 -14.72
C CYS A 212 10.63 -0.36 -15.04
N HIS A 213 10.06 -1.10 -14.10
CA HIS A 213 8.72 -1.68 -14.20
C HIS A 213 7.63 -0.61 -14.36
N THR A 214 7.79 0.56 -13.75
CA THR A 214 6.84 1.69 -13.86
C THR A 214 6.58 2.12 -15.31
N THR A 215 7.53 1.90 -16.22
CA THR A 215 7.34 2.18 -17.66
C THR A 215 6.18 1.41 -18.29
N THR A 216 5.77 0.27 -17.72
CA THR A 216 4.63 -0.53 -18.21
C THR A 216 3.29 0.20 -18.11
N ALA A 217 3.17 1.18 -17.21
CA ALA A 217 1.97 1.99 -17.04
C ALA A 217 1.91 3.22 -17.97
N GLY A 218 3.03 3.58 -18.60
CA GLY A 218 3.16 4.76 -19.46
C GLY A 218 2.92 6.11 -18.73
N GLU A 219 2.91 7.21 -19.49
CA GLU A 219 2.67 8.56 -18.94
C GLU A 219 1.23 8.77 -18.45
N SER A 220 0.28 7.92 -18.87
CA SER A 220 -1.11 7.98 -18.38
C SER A 220 -1.18 7.83 -16.86
N PHE A 221 -0.33 7.00 -16.25
CA PHE A 221 -0.40 6.79 -14.81
C PHE A 221 0.06 8.01 -13.98
N PRO A 222 1.27 8.58 -14.19
CA PRO A 222 1.64 9.86 -13.57
C PRO A 222 0.64 11.00 -13.86
N HIS A 223 0.09 11.05 -15.07
CA HIS A 223 -0.94 12.03 -15.45
C HIS A 223 -2.22 11.86 -14.63
N ASP A 224 -2.75 10.64 -14.52
CA ASP A 224 -3.99 10.36 -13.79
C ASP A 224 -3.84 10.62 -12.29
N ILE A 225 -2.63 10.41 -11.75
CA ILE A 225 -2.31 10.77 -10.36
C ILE A 225 -2.45 12.28 -10.16
N GLU A 226 -1.82 13.07 -11.04
CA GLU A 226 -1.82 14.53 -10.97
C GLU A 226 -3.23 15.13 -11.14
N HIS A 227 -4.14 14.41 -11.80
CA HIS A 227 -5.53 14.81 -12.06
C HIS A 227 -6.56 13.99 -11.26
N ASN A 228 -6.17 13.47 -10.10
CA ASN A 228 -7.06 12.72 -9.22
C ASN A 228 -8.17 13.61 -8.61
N ALA A 229 -9.31 13.70 -9.31
CA ALA A 229 -10.45 14.52 -8.91
C ALA A 229 -11.09 14.11 -7.57
N LEU A 230 -10.97 12.83 -7.16
CA LEU A 230 -11.47 12.40 -5.85
C LEU A 230 -10.66 13.07 -4.71
N MET A 231 -9.36 13.21 -4.91
CA MET A 231 -8.43 13.66 -3.88
C MET A 231 -8.00 15.12 -4.00
N GLU A 232 -8.28 15.79 -5.11
CA GLU A 232 -8.02 17.21 -5.34
C GLU A 232 -8.45 18.11 -4.16
N PRO A 233 -9.65 17.95 -3.54
CA PRO A 233 -10.07 18.80 -2.42
C PRO A 233 -9.20 18.68 -1.15
N TYR A 234 -8.34 17.66 -1.08
CA TYR A 234 -7.52 17.33 0.08
C TYR A 234 -6.02 17.56 -0.16
N ASP A 235 -5.55 17.72 -1.41
CA ASP A 235 -4.11 17.73 -1.73
C ASP A 235 -3.34 18.88 -1.08
N GLY A 236 -3.91 20.08 -1.07
CA GLY A 236 -3.35 21.27 -0.41
C GLY A 236 -3.97 21.58 0.94
N ARG A 237 -4.85 20.72 1.44
CA ARG A 237 -5.61 20.95 2.65
C ARG A 237 -4.99 20.14 3.79
N PHE A 238 -4.85 20.80 4.95
CA PHE A 238 -4.23 20.31 6.19
C PHE A 238 -2.69 20.24 6.18
#